data_AF-A0A452ZJ16-F1
#
_entry.id   AF-A0A452ZJ16-F1
#
_cell.length_a   1.000
_cell.length_b   1.000
_cell.length_c   1.000
_cell.angle_alpha   90.00
_cell.angle_beta   90.00
_cell.angle_gamma   90.00
#
_symmetry.space_group_name_H-M   'P 1'
#
loop_
_entity.id
_entity.type
_entity.pdbx_description
1 polymer ?
#
loop_
_entity_poly.entity_id
_entity_poly.type
_entity_poly.pdbx_seq_one_letter_code
_entity_poly.pdbx_strand_id
1 'polypeptide(L)'
;RLLDSESSEAETAKLGSACRDWGFFQLTNHGVDESVVQDMKDSTMQFFRLPLDKKKAVATQAGGLEGFGHHFAGASCDKLDWAESLILLTQQKEQRSMEFWPADPATLRPSLDKYSLEMSRLTSRLMAFMASDLGVEREALAGAFRGKRQSVALHHYPPCRHPDKVMGITPHHDGLGLTLLLHVDDTPGLQERRAQGAGGRRARPGDRGGVPGRVRRRDGEAAPGARRGQVQGDRVR
;
A
#
# COMPACT_ATOMS: atom_id res chain seq x y z
N ARG A 1 15.57 -13.07 8.56
CA ARG A 1 15.77 -14.01 7.45
C ARG A 1 16.47 -13.33 6.28
N LEU A 2 15.91 -12.30 5.62
CA LEU A 2 16.68 -11.53 4.62
C LEU A 2 17.98 -10.92 5.18
N LEU A 3 17.99 -10.48 6.44
CA LEU A 3 19.18 -9.93 7.11
C LEU A 3 20.10 -11.01 7.70
N ASP A 4 19.70 -12.28 7.66
CA ASP A 4 20.45 -13.38 8.24
C ASP A 4 21.33 -14.00 7.16
N SER A 5 22.64 -14.13 7.40
CA SER A 5 23.61 -14.52 6.37
C SER A 5 23.38 -15.92 5.81
N GLU A 6 22.86 -16.83 6.63
CA GLU A 6 22.61 -18.23 6.22
C GLU A 6 21.37 -18.36 5.32
N SER A 7 20.37 -17.50 5.51
CA SER A 7 19.12 -17.55 4.74
C SER A 7 18.96 -16.44 3.70
N SER A 8 19.83 -15.44 3.69
CA SER A 8 19.73 -14.24 2.83
C SER A 8 19.59 -14.56 1.35
N GLU A 9 20.41 -15.46 0.80
CA GLU A 9 20.38 -15.81 -0.64
C GLU A 9 19.04 -16.46 -1.03
N ALA A 10 18.61 -17.46 -0.25
CA ALA A 10 17.35 -18.16 -0.49
C ALA A 10 16.13 -17.23 -0.36
N GLU A 11 16.13 -16.33 0.62
CA GLU A 11 15.05 -15.36 0.80
C GLU A 11 15.06 -14.25 -0.26
N THR A 12 16.24 -13.88 -0.75
CA THR A 12 16.40 -12.94 -1.88
C THR A 12 15.80 -13.54 -3.15
N ALA A 13 16.06 -14.82 -3.44
CA ALA A 13 15.45 -15.52 -4.57
C ALA A 13 13.91 -15.60 -4.46
N LYS A 14 13.38 -15.84 -3.25
CA LYS A 14 11.92 -15.82 -2.99
C LYS A 14 11.32 -14.44 -3.24
N LEU A 15 11.99 -13.38 -2.77
CA LEU A 15 11.58 -12.00 -3.02
C LEU A 15 11.55 -11.72 -4.53
N GLY A 16 12.59 -12.09 -5.26
CA GLY A 16 12.66 -11.95 -6.71
C GLY A 16 11.53 -12.66 -7.46
N SER A 17 11.26 -13.92 -7.11
CA SER A 17 10.13 -14.69 -7.68
C SER A 17 8.80 -14.01 -7.36
N ALA A 18 8.59 -13.54 -6.12
CA ALA A 18 7.38 -12.82 -5.76
C ALA A 18 7.20 -11.53 -6.58
N CYS A 19 8.27 -10.76 -6.78
CA CYS A 19 8.26 -9.57 -7.62
C CYS A 19 7.92 -9.89 -9.09
N ARG A 20 8.55 -10.91 -9.68
CA ARG A 20 8.36 -11.28 -11.10
C ARG A 20 7.01 -11.95 -11.37
N ASP A 21 6.59 -12.87 -10.51
CA ASP A 21 5.45 -13.75 -10.78
C ASP A 21 4.13 -13.14 -10.33
N TRP A 22 4.19 -12.24 -9.34
CA TRP A 22 3.01 -11.64 -8.72
C TRP A 22 3.03 -10.11 -8.76
N GLY A 23 4.18 -9.48 -8.52
CA GLY A 23 4.24 -8.04 -8.25
C GLY A 23 3.43 -7.65 -7.00
N PHE A 24 3.21 -8.62 -6.11
CA PHE A 24 2.46 -8.45 -4.87
C PHE A 24 2.81 -9.56 -3.88
N PHE A 25 3.14 -9.22 -2.63
CA PHE A 25 3.50 -10.21 -1.61
C PHE A 25 3.25 -9.72 -0.18
N GLN A 26 3.29 -10.64 0.78
CA GLN A 26 3.24 -10.32 2.20
C GLN A 26 4.65 -10.30 2.78
N LEU A 27 4.91 -9.31 3.61
CA LEU A 27 6.15 -9.18 4.35
C LEU A 27 5.89 -9.48 5.83
N THR A 28 6.62 -10.45 6.37
CA THR A 28 6.55 -10.86 7.77
C THR A 28 7.92 -10.72 8.40
N ASN A 29 8.00 -10.54 9.72
CA ASN A 29 9.26 -10.34 10.43
C ASN A 29 10.09 -9.18 9.83
N HIS A 30 9.42 -8.09 9.43
CA HIS A 30 10.03 -6.91 8.77
C HIS A 30 10.93 -6.07 9.71
N GLY A 31 10.90 -6.35 11.01
CA GLY A 31 11.74 -5.71 12.01
C GLY A 31 11.36 -4.25 12.29
N VAL A 32 10.14 -3.85 11.95
CA VAL A 32 9.55 -2.59 12.42
C VAL A 32 8.87 -2.92 13.74
N ASP A 33 9.12 -2.10 14.76
CA ASP A 33 8.56 -2.28 16.10
C ASP A 33 7.03 -2.30 16.05
N GLU A 34 6.41 -3.29 16.69
CA GLU A 34 4.96 -3.46 16.73
C GLU A 34 4.26 -2.23 17.32
N SER A 35 4.87 -1.54 18.28
CA SER A 35 4.34 -0.29 18.84
C SER A 35 4.22 0.81 17.79
N VAL A 36 5.17 0.91 16.85
CA VAL A 36 5.12 1.91 15.76
C VAL A 36 3.95 1.65 14.83
N VAL A 37 3.72 0.37 14.51
CA VAL A 37 2.60 -0.05 13.67
C VAL A 37 1.28 0.21 14.41
N GLN A 38 1.20 -0.16 15.69
CA GLN A 38 -0.01 0.01 16.50
C GLN A 38 -0.37 1.48 16.72
N ASP A 39 0.60 2.34 17.06
CA ASP A 39 0.40 3.78 17.23
C ASP A 39 -0.15 4.43 15.95
N MET A 40 0.35 4.01 14.78
CA MET A 40 -0.13 4.48 13.48
C MET A 40 -1.57 4.02 13.21
N LYS A 41 -1.91 2.75 13.50
CA LYS A 41 -3.28 2.23 13.39
C LYS A 41 -4.24 3.01 14.27
N ASP A 42 -3.90 3.18 15.55
CA ASP A 42 -4.76 3.83 16.53
C ASP A 42 -4.97 5.30 16.20
N SER A 43 -3.91 6.00 15.81
CA SER A 43 -4.02 7.41 15.41
C SER A 43 -4.84 7.59 14.13
N THR A 44 -4.72 6.65 13.17
CA THR A 44 -5.55 6.65 11.95
C THR A 44 -7.02 6.45 12.29
N MET A 45 -7.34 5.47 13.13
CA MET A 45 -8.73 5.22 13.56
C MET A 45 -9.31 6.42 14.32
N GLN A 46 -8.53 7.04 15.20
CA GLN A 46 -8.95 8.24 15.92
C GLN A 46 -9.26 9.40 14.96
N PHE A 47 -8.41 9.65 13.96
CA PHE A 47 -8.65 10.68 12.95
C PHE A 47 -9.96 10.44 12.18
N PHE A 48 -10.19 9.25 11.65
CA PHE A 48 -11.40 8.99 10.84
C PHE A 48 -12.70 8.97 11.67
N ARG A 49 -12.61 8.76 12.98
CA ARG A 49 -13.73 8.90 13.94
C ARG A 49 -14.11 10.36 14.23
N LEU A 50 -13.28 11.33 13.88
CA LEU A 50 -13.60 12.73 14.08
C LEU A 50 -14.82 13.15 13.23
N PRO A 51 -15.60 14.15 13.70
CA PRO A 51 -16.65 14.76 12.88
C PRO A 51 -16.12 15.27 11.55
N LEU A 52 -16.97 15.26 10.52
CA LEU A 52 -16.58 15.64 9.16
C LEU A 52 -15.94 17.03 9.08
N ASP A 53 -16.44 18.02 9.82
CA ASP A 53 -15.90 19.39 9.81
C ASP A 53 -14.47 19.46 10.37
N LYS A 54 -14.13 18.58 11.32
CA LYS A 54 -12.76 18.46 11.84
C LYS A 54 -11.82 17.83 10.81
N LYS A 55 -12.28 16.79 10.10
CA LYS A 55 -11.50 16.17 9.00
C LYS A 55 -11.32 17.13 7.82
N LYS A 56 -12.34 17.90 7.47
CA LYS A 56 -12.31 18.92 6.41
C LYS A 56 -11.41 20.12 6.74
N ALA A 57 -10.95 20.28 7.99
CA ALA A 57 -9.99 21.34 8.33
C ALA A 57 -8.66 21.20 7.58
N VAL A 58 -8.35 19.99 7.09
CA VAL A 58 -7.18 19.70 6.25
C VAL A 58 -7.58 19.26 4.83
N ALA A 59 -8.72 19.75 4.33
CA ALA A 59 -9.27 19.29 3.06
C ALA A 59 -8.30 19.49 1.89
N THR A 60 -8.34 18.54 0.96
CA THR A 60 -7.62 18.69 -0.31
C THR A 60 -8.18 19.87 -1.11
N GLN A 61 -7.30 20.62 -1.76
CA GLN A 61 -7.68 21.71 -2.65
C GLN A 61 -8.01 21.17 -4.05
N ALA A 62 -8.73 21.95 -4.87
CA ALA A 62 -9.07 21.53 -6.22
C ALA A 62 -7.79 21.27 -7.05
N GLY A 63 -7.64 20.02 -7.54
CA GLY A 63 -6.43 19.58 -8.24
C GLY A 63 -5.21 19.31 -7.35
N GLY A 64 -5.38 19.38 -6.02
CA GLY A 64 -4.34 19.10 -5.04
C GLY A 64 -4.06 17.60 -4.86
N LEU A 65 -2.81 17.27 -4.56
CA LEU A 65 -2.38 15.89 -4.28
C LEU A 65 -2.50 15.52 -2.80
N GLU A 66 -2.44 16.49 -1.90
CA GLU A 66 -2.45 16.30 -0.45
C GLU A 66 -3.77 16.75 0.17
N GLY A 67 -4.01 16.32 1.41
CA GLY A 67 -5.17 16.70 2.23
C GLY A 67 -6.24 15.62 2.31
N PHE A 68 -7.33 15.93 3.00
CA PHE A 68 -8.49 15.06 3.18
C PHE A 68 -9.52 15.25 2.07
N GLY A 69 -9.95 14.17 1.43
CA GLY A 69 -11.04 14.22 0.46
C GLY A 69 -10.96 13.13 -0.61
N HIS A 70 -11.60 13.40 -1.76
CA HIS A 70 -11.55 12.53 -2.92
C HIS A 70 -10.48 13.03 -3.89
N HIS A 71 -9.41 12.26 -4.10
CA HIS A 71 -8.26 12.68 -4.92
C HIS A 71 -8.36 12.24 -6.39
N PHE A 72 -9.17 11.22 -6.70
CA PHE A 72 -9.20 10.57 -8.01
C PHE A 72 -10.48 10.84 -8.81
N ALA A 73 -11.21 11.91 -8.47
CA ALA A 73 -12.36 12.39 -9.22
C ALA A 73 -11.89 13.13 -10.49
N GLY A 74 -11.43 12.38 -11.49
CA GLY A 74 -11.05 12.94 -12.78
C GLY A 74 -12.27 13.42 -13.59
N ALA A 75 -12.05 14.39 -14.48
CA ALA A 75 -13.07 14.99 -15.36
C ALA A 75 -13.81 14.02 -16.32
N SER A 76 -13.45 12.74 -16.33
CA SER A 76 -14.05 11.67 -17.15
C SER A 76 -14.74 10.56 -16.34
N CYS A 77 -14.73 10.64 -15.01
CA CYS A 77 -15.31 9.61 -14.14
C CYS A 77 -16.43 10.22 -13.29
N ASP A 78 -17.68 10.00 -13.71
CA ASP A 78 -18.89 10.40 -12.94
C ASP A 78 -19.06 9.60 -11.64
N LYS A 79 -18.06 8.81 -11.22
CA LYS A 79 -18.11 7.89 -10.09
C LYS A 79 -17.01 8.24 -9.10
N LEU A 80 -17.42 8.43 -7.86
CA LEU A 80 -16.52 8.60 -6.73
C LEU A 80 -16.19 7.24 -6.11
N ASP A 81 -14.95 7.12 -5.66
CA ASP A 81 -14.50 6.04 -4.79
C ASP A 81 -15.25 6.09 -3.45
N TRP A 82 -15.66 4.93 -2.95
CA TRP A 82 -16.34 4.78 -1.66
C TRP A 82 -15.33 4.68 -0.52
N ALA A 83 -14.50 5.72 -0.43
CA ALA A 83 -13.45 5.84 0.56
C ALA A 83 -13.26 7.32 0.94
N GLU A 84 -13.17 7.57 2.24
CA GLU A 84 -12.56 8.79 2.72
C GLU A 84 -11.04 8.62 2.66
N SER A 85 -10.32 9.59 2.10
CA SER A 85 -8.87 9.52 1.94
C SER A 85 -8.18 10.73 2.56
N LEU A 86 -7.01 10.50 3.13
CA LEU A 86 -6.05 11.53 3.53
C LEU A 86 -4.71 11.19 2.91
N ILE A 87 -4.23 12.00 1.98
CA ILE A 87 -2.92 11.83 1.34
C ILE A 87 -1.96 12.91 1.86
N LEU A 88 -0.77 12.50 2.30
CA LEU A 88 0.24 13.39 2.86
C LEU A 88 1.61 13.06 2.28
N LEU A 89 2.37 14.07 1.88
CA LEU A 89 3.80 13.94 1.64
C LEU A 89 4.51 13.83 3.00
N THR A 90 5.31 12.77 3.16
CA THR A 90 6.02 12.46 4.42
C THR A 90 7.51 12.61 4.33
N GLN A 91 8.13 12.35 3.17
CA GLN A 91 9.55 12.60 2.95
C GLN A 91 9.75 13.28 1.59
N GLN A 92 10.68 14.23 1.45
CA GLN A 92 11.58 14.74 2.50
C GLN A 92 10.85 15.72 3.45
N LYS A 93 11.33 15.88 4.69
CA LYS A 93 10.64 16.67 5.73
C LYS A 93 10.44 18.12 5.34
N GLU A 94 11.38 18.66 4.57
CA GLU A 94 11.43 20.05 4.12
C GLU A 94 10.37 20.35 3.04
N GLN A 95 9.82 19.31 2.40
CA GLN A 95 8.80 19.43 1.36
C GLN A 95 7.37 19.26 1.90
N ARG A 96 7.20 19.13 3.21
CA ARG A 96 5.89 18.89 3.82
C ARG A 96 5.07 20.16 3.92
N SER A 97 3.85 20.10 3.42
CA SER A 97 2.85 21.15 3.62
C SER A 97 2.07 20.87 4.90
N MET A 98 2.52 21.45 6.01
CA MET A 98 1.94 21.20 7.35
C MET A 98 0.48 21.67 7.49
N GLU A 99 -0.05 22.44 6.54
CA GLU A 99 -1.47 22.78 6.46
C GLU A 99 -2.37 21.56 6.24
N PHE A 100 -1.87 20.51 5.56
CA PHE A 100 -2.62 19.27 5.32
C PHE A 100 -2.46 18.25 6.44
N TRP A 101 -1.44 18.41 7.30
CA TRP A 101 -1.18 17.48 8.40
C TRP A 101 -2.17 17.74 9.54
N PRO A 102 -3.05 16.79 9.90
CA PRO A 102 -4.02 17.03 10.98
C PRO A 102 -3.32 17.28 12.31
N ALA A 103 -3.79 18.27 13.07
CA ALA A 103 -3.34 18.49 14.46
C ALA A 103 -4.15 17.66 15.47
N ASP A 104 -5.32 17.15 15.05
CA ASP A 104 -6.24 16.33 15.82
C ASP A 104 -6.42 14.98 15.08
N PRO A 105 -6.18 13.83 15.72
CA PRO A 105 -5.68 13.66 17.08
C PRO A 105 -4.22 14.13 17.21
N ALA A 106 -3.86 14.62 18.39
CA ALA A 106 -2.49 15.08 18.70
C ALA A 106 -1.43 13.98 18.49
N THR A 107 -1.85 12.71 18.50
CA THR A 107 -1.00 11.54 18.25
C THR A 107 -0.70 11.32 16.77
N LEU A 108 -1.49 11.83 15.83
CA LEU A 108 -1.33 11.46 14.41
C LEU A 108 -0.01 11.91 13.82
N ARG A 109 0.38 13.18 14.04
CA ARG A 109 1.64 13.72 13.50
C ARG A 109 2.87 12.94 14.01
N PRO A 110 3.08 12.75 15.33
CA PRO A 110 4.25 12.00 15.81
C PRO A 110 4.23 10.54 15.38
N SER A 111 3.07 9.87 15.38
CA SER A 111 2.95 8.48 14.92
C SER A 111 3.29 8.35 13.44
N LEU A 112 2.76 9.23 12.59
CA LEU A 112 3.05 9.27 11.16
C LEU A 112 4.53 9.57 10.89
N ASP A 113 5.15 10.46 11.67
CA ASP A 113 6.57 10.76 11.54
C ASP A 113 7.45 9.55 11.83
N LYS A 114 7.21 8.86 12.94
CA LYS A 114 7.95 7.65 13.32
C LYS A 114 7.71 6.53 12.30
N TYR A 115 6.45 6.31 11.93
CA TYR A 115 6.07 5.28 10.96
C TYR A 115 6.70 5.53 9.58
N SER A 116 6.61 6.75 9.04
CA SER A 116 7.15 7.10 7.71
C SER A 116 8.67 6.88 7.61
N LEU A 117 9.40 7.15 8.70
CA LEU A 117 10.84 6.92 8.79
C LEU A 117 11.16 5.42 8.78
N GLU A 118 10.44 4.63 9.57
CA GLU A 118 10.61 3.16 9.59
C GLU A 118 10.27 2.53 8.24
N MET A 119 9.20 3.00 7.57
CA MET A 119 8.86 2.56 6.21
C MET A 119 9.94 2.96 5.20
N SER A 120 10.54 4.14 5.31
CA SER A 120 11.65 4.56 4.44
C SER A 120 12.88 3.66 4.58
N ARG A 121 13.22 3.28 5.83
CA ARG A 121 14.30 2.34 6.12
C ARG A 121 13.99 0.95 5.59
N LEU A 122 12.75 0.49 5.79
CA LEU A 122 12.28 -0.81 5.31
C LEU A 122 12.34 -0.90 3.78
N THR A 123 11.78 0.10 3.08
CA THR A 123 11.84 0.21 1.62
C THR A 123 13.27 0.23 1.09
N SER A 124 14.18 0.97 1.72
CA SER A 124 15.59 0.99 1.33
C SER A 124 16.25 -0.39 1.43
N ARG A 125 15.95 -1.16 2.50
CA ARG A 125 16.45 -2.54 2.64
C ARG A 125 15.86 -3.47 1.57
N LEU A 126 14.55 -3.40 1.32
CA LEU A 126 13.89 -4.22 0.31
C LEU A 126 14.48 -3.96 -1.09
N MET A 127 14.67 -2.69 -1.45
CA MET A 127 15.28 -2.31 -2.73
C MET A 127 16.70 -2.85 -2.89
N ALA A 128 17.49 -2.88 -1.81
CA ALA A 128 18.83 -3.46 -1.84
C ALA A 128 18.82 -4.98 -2.12
N PHE A 129 17.84 -5.72 -1.59
CA PHE A 129 17.68 -7.16 -1.88
C PHE A 129 17.10 -7.41 -3.28
N MET A 130 16.16 -6.57 -3.74
CA MET A 130 15.66 -6.61 -5.12
C MET A 130 16.80 -6.37 -6.12
N ALA A 131 17.72 -5.45 -5.82
CA ALA A 131 18.90 -5.18 -6.63
C ALA A 131 19.81 -6.42 -6.72
N SER A 132 20.07 -7.09 -5.59
CA SER A 132 20.84 -8.33 -5.56
C SER A 132 20.21 -9.44 -6.42
N ASP A 133 18.89 -9.63 -6.35
CA ASP A 133 18.19 -10.62 -7.18
C ASP A 133 18.25 -10.27 -8.68
N LEU A 134 18.28 -8.98 -9.04
CA LEU A 134 18.49 -8.53 -10.41
C LEU A 134 19.95 -8.67 -10.90
N GLY A 135 20.87 -9.09 -10.03
CA GLY A 135 22.29 -9.21 -10.36
C GLY A 135 23.01 -7.86 -10.51
N VAL A 136 22.48 -6.80 -9.88
CA VAL A 136 23.11 -5.47 -9.85
C VAL A 136 23.55 -5.10 -8.43
N GLU A 137 24.41 -4.09 -8.33
CA GLU A 137 24.87 -3.56 -7.04
C GLU A 137 23.70 -3.15 -6.14
N ARG A 138 23.79 -3.43 -4.84
CA ARG A 138 22.71 -3.20 -3.86
C ARG A 138 22.26 -1.75 -3.82
N GLU A 139 23.21 -0.85 -4.03
CA GLU A 139 23.02 0.59 -4.05
C GLU A 139 22.38 1.09 -5.34
N ALA A 140 22.28 0.28 -6.40
CA ALA A 140 21.73 0.72 -7.68
C ALA A 140 20.24 1.13 -7.56
N LEU A 141 19.40 0.23 -7.03
CA LEU A 141 17.99 0.56 -6.79
C LEU A 141 17.83 1.51 -5.61
N ALA A 142 18.47 1.24 -4.48
CA ALA A 142 18.35 2.10 -3.30
C ALA A 142 18.82 3.55 -3.58
N GLY A 143 19.83 3.71 -4.44
CA GLY A 143 20.33 4.99 -4.92
C GLY A 143 19.35 5.72 -5.84
N ALA A 144 18.69 5.00 -6.77
CA ALA A 144 17.69 5.58 -7.67
C ALA A 144 16.51 6.22 -6.92
N PHE A 145 16.16 5.68 -5.76
CA PHE A 145 15.09 6.17 -4.89
C PHE A 145 15.57 7.06 -3.74
N ARG A 146 16.89 7.28 -3.61
CA ARG A 146 17.44 8.14 -2.55
C ARG A 146 16.96 9.57 -2.74
N GLY A 147 16.40 10.16 -1.68
CA GLY A 147 15.89 11.53 -1.68
C GLY A 147 14.65 11.75 -2.54
N LYS A 148 14.03 10.68 -3.08
CA LYS A 148 12.73 10.77 -3.75
C LYS A 148 11.61 10.96 -2.73
N ARG A 149 10.47 11.44 -3.21
CA ARG A 149 9.30 11.70 -2.37
C ARG A 149 8.74 10.40 -1.80
N GLN A 150 8.36 10.45 -0.54
CA GLN A 150 7.49 9.46 0.10
C GLN A 150 6.16 10.12 0.40
N SER A 151 5.07 9.41 0.12
CA SER A 151 3.71 9.79 0.50
C SER A 151 3.08 8.67 1.31
N VAL A 152 2.19 9.03 2.22
CA VAL A 152 1.29 8.09 2.90
C VAL A 152 -0.15 8.44 2.52
N ALA A 153 -0.90 7.43 2.11
CA ALA A 153 -2.33 7.52 1.87
C ALA A 153 -3.07 6.70 2.93
N LEU A 154 -3.92 7.37 3.72
CA LEU A 154 -4.80 6.72 4.68
C LEU A 154 -6.19 6.64 4.06
N HIS A 155 -6.77 5.45 4.02
CA HIS A 155 -8.09 5.21 3.45
C HIS A 155 -9.02 4.61 4.51
N HIS A 156 -10.20 5.21 4.65
CA HIS A 156 -11.28 4.67 5.46
C HIS A 156 -12.46 4.34 4.55
N TYR A 157 -13.01 3.13 4.68
CA TYR A 157 -14.11 2.62 3.87
C TYR A 157 -15.37 2.52 4.73
N PRO A 158 -16.29 3.49 4.69
CA PRO A 158 -17.50 3.45 5.49
C PRO A 158 -18.40 2.26 5.09
N PRO A 159 -19.12 1.63 6.03
CA PRO A 159 -20.10 0.59 5.71
C PRO A 159 -21.09 1.05 4.64
N CYS A 160 -21.31 0.21 3.62
CA CYS A 160 -22.24 0.50 2.53
C CYS A 160 -23.44 -0.46 2.56
N ARG A 161 -24.66 0.07 2.44
CA ARG A 161 -25.89 -0.76 2.32
C ARG A 161 -26.00 -1.48 0.98
N HIS A 162 -25.26 -1.02 -0.02
CA HIS A 162 -25.27 -1.57 -1.38
C HIS A 162 -23.84 -1.82 -1.87
N PRO A 163 -23.09 -2.75 -1.23
CA PRO A 163 -21.68 -2.97 -1.53
C PRO A 163 -21.43 -3.35 -3.00
N ASP A 164 -22.40 -4.00 -3.66
CA ASP A 164 -22.29 -4.37 -5.09
C ASP A 164 -22.43 -3.18 -6.05
N LYS A 165 -22.79 -1.99 -5.55
CA LYS A 165 -22.96 -0.77 -6.35
C LYS A 165 -21.83 0.24 -6.18
N VAL A 166 -20.88 -0.03 -5.30
CA VAL A 166 -19.79 0.88 -4.96
C VAL A 166 -18.45 0.18 -5.09
N MET A 167 -17.40 0.95 -5.34
CA MET A 167 -16.02 0.47 -5.32
C MET A 167 -15.28 1.28 -4.26
N GLY A 168 -14.55 0.60 -3.37
CA GLY A 168 -13.77 1.29 -2.33
C GLY A 168 -12.73 2.23 -2.94
N ILE A 169 -11.78 1.66 -3.67
CA ILE A 169 -10.89 2.40 -4.60
C ILE A 169 -11.02 1.75 -5.97
N THR A 170 -11.15 2.57 -7.01
CA THR A 170 -11.25 2.13 -8.40
C THR A 170 -10.01 1.32 -8.81
N PRO A 171 -10.14 0.24 -9.62
CA PRO A 171 -9.00 -0.57 -10.04
C PRO A 171 -7.91 0.26 -10.72
N HIS A 172 -6.70 0.24 -10.18
CA HIS A 172 -5.56 1.01 -10.67
C HIS A 172 -4.24 0.25 -10.55
N HIS A 173 -3.21 0.81 -11.16
CA HIS A 173 -1.82 0.47 -10.92
C HIS A 173 -1.17 1.63 -10.17
N ASP A 174 -0.30 1.31 -9.21
CA ASP A 174 0.40 2.33 -8.45
C ASP A 174 1.40 3.03 -9.39
N GLY A 175 1.38 4.37 -9.41
CA GLY A 175 2.34 5.17 -10.16
C GLY A 175 3.67 5.38 -9.43
N LEU A 176 3.92 4.61 -8.37
CA LEU A 176 5.06 4.73 -7.46
C LEU A 176 6.03 3.56 -7.64
N GLY A 177 7.22 3.67 -7.04
CA GLY A 177 8.26 2.64 -7.15
C GLY A 177 7.99 1.38 -6.32
N LEU A 178 7.54 1.54 -5.07
CA LEU A 178 7.22 0.45 -4.16
C LEU A 178 6.14 0.94 -3.17
N THR A 179 5.09 0.15 -2.99
CA THR A 179 4.02 0.46 -2.02
C THR A 179 4.04 -0.53 -0.88
N LEU A 180 4.13 -0.02 0.35
CA LEU A 180 3.93 -0.80 1.58
C LEU A 180 2.53 -0.49 2.11
N LEU A 181 1.70 -1.53 2.21
CA LEU A 181 0.30 -1.45 2.61
C LEU A 181 0.10 -2.09 3.99
N LEU A 182 -0.32 -1.27 4.94
CA LEU A 182 -0.75 -1.70 6.27
C LEU A 182 -2.28 -1.82 6.32
N HIS A 183 -2.78 -3.00 6.68
CA HIS A 183 -4.19 -3.18 7.05
C HIS A 183 -4.39 -2.77 8.51
N VAL A 184 -5.24 -1.76 8.73
CA VAL A 184 -5.52 -1.23 10.07
C VAL A 184 -6.40 -2.18 10.89
N ASP A 185 -7.36 -2.83 10.24
CA ASP A 185 -8.24 -3.84 10.84
C ASP A 185 -8.28 -5.12 10.00
N ASP A 186 -9.06 -6.10 10.46
CA ASP A 186 -9.18 -7.43 9.83
C ASP A 186 -10.28 -7.48 8.75
N THR A 187 -10.83 -6.34 8.33
CA THR A 187 -11.88 -6.29 7.29
C THR A 187 -11.28 -6.63 5.92
N PRO A 188 -11.78 -7.66 5.21
CA PRO A 188 -11.30 -7.99 3.88
C PRO A 188 -11.78 -6.96 2.86
N GLY A 189 -10.92 -6.57 1.92
CA GLY A 189 -11.28 -5.60 0.88
C GLY A 189 -10.31 -5.52 -0.29
N LEU A 190 -9.00 -5.70 -0.03
CA LEU A 190 -7.98 -5.66 -1.08
C LEU A 190 -8.13 -6.82 -2.07
N GLN A 191 -8.04 -6.49 -3.36
CA GLN A 191 -8.09 -7.44 -4.46
C GLN A 191 -7.01 -7.09 -5.49
N GLU A 192 -6.18 -8.07 -5.83
CA GLU A 192 -5.21 -7.97 -6.90
C GLU A 192 -5.68 -8.65 -8.19
N ARG A 193 -5.33 -8.06 -9.34
CA ARG A 193 -5.53 -8.67 -10.65
C ARG A 193 -4.20 -9.24 -11.13
N ARG A 194 -4.17 -10.55 -11.35
CA ARG A 194 -3.02 -11.22 -11.95
C ARG A 194 -3.00 -10.96 -13.46
N ALA A 195 -1.84 -10.59 -13.99
CA ALA A 195 -1.61 -10.72 -15.42
C ALA A 195 -1.67 -12.21 -15.77
N GLN A 196 -2.56 -12.62 -16.67
CA GLN A 196 -2.48 -13.97 -17.20
C GLN A 196 -1.14 -14.05 -17.95
N GLY A 197 -0.27 -14.98 -17.55
CA GLY A 197 0.99 -15.20 -18.25
C GLY A 197 0.71 -15.35 -19.73
N ALA A 198 1.54 -14.73 -20.57
CA ALA A 198 1.54 -14.96 -22.01
C ALA A 198 2.00 -16.40 -22.29
N GLY A 199 1.16 -17.38 -21.95
CA GLY A 199 1.24 -18.72 -22.51
C GLY A 199 0.95 -18.57 -23.99
N GLY A 200 1.97 -18.84 -24.81
CA GLY A 200 1.96 -18.60 -26.25
C GLY A 200 0.65 -19.03 -26.93
N ARG A 201 -0.18 -18.06 -27.25
CA ARG A 201 -1.13 -18.16 -28.36
C ARG A 201 -0.78 -17.03 -29.31
N ARG A 202 -0.29 -17.39 -30.49
CA ARG A 202 -0.25 -16.48 -31.65
C ARG A 202 -1.68 -15.94 -31.80
N ALA A 203 -1.87 -14.66 -31.50
CA ALA A 203 -3.10 -13.97 -31.84
C ALA A 203 -3.24 -14.02 -33.37
N ARG A 204 -4.31 -14.65 -33.87
CA ARG A 204 -4.76 -14.42 -35.24
C ARG A 204 -5.41 -13.03 -35.28
N PRO A 205 -5.24 -12.25 -36.36
CA PRO A 205 -5.86 -10.93 -36.45
C PRO A 205 -7.38 -11.10 -36.46
N GLY A 206 -8.08 -10.55 -35.46
CA GLY A 206 -9.55 -10.46 -35.47
C GLY A 206 -10.28 -10.56 -34.14
N ASP A 207 -9.65 -10.96 -33.04
CA ASP A 207 -10.40 -11.22 -31.80
C ASP A 207 -10.64 -9.92 -30.99
N ARG A 208 -11.81 -9.29 -31.21
CA ARG A 208 -12.40 -8.31 -30.29
C ARG A 208 -13.23 -9.07 -29.27
N GLY A 209 -12.62 -9.46 -28.16
CA GLY A 209 -13.31 -10.08 -27.03
C GLY A 209 -12.57 -9.81 -25.73
N GLY A 210 -13.16 -9.00 -24.85
CA GLY A 210 -12.64 -8.79 -23.50
C GLY A 210 -12.65 -10.11 -22.73
N VAL A 211 -11.46 -10.62 -22.39
CA VAL A 211 -11.33 -11.81 -21.55
C VAL A 211 -11.58 -11.41 -20.10
N PRO A 212 -12.51 -12.05 -19.37
CA PRO A 212 -12.69 -11.78 -17.96
C PRO A 212 -11.46 -12.29 -17.19
N GLY A 213 -10.69 -11.37 -16.60
CA GLY A 213 -9.67 -11.72 -15.62
C GLY A 213 -10.34 -12.16 -14.32
N ARG A 214 -9.91 -13.29 -13.73
CA ARG A 214 -10.31 -13.65 -12.36
C ARG A 214 -9.63 -12.70 -11.38
N VAL A 215 -10.42 -11.91 -10.69
CA VAL A 215 -10.02 -11.26 -9.45
C VAL A 215 -10.20 -12.29 -8.34
N ARG A 216 -9.16 -12.57 -7.56
CA ARG A 216 -9.28 -13.47 -6.39
C ARG A 216 -9.33 -12.62 -5.14
N ARG A 217 -10.37 -12.81 -4.32
CA ARG A 217 -10.29 -12.52 -2.89
C ARG A 217 -9.38 -13.57 -2.27
N ARG A 218 -8.36 -13.14 -1.53
CA ARG A 218 -7.60 -14.06 -0.69
C ARG A 218 -8.24 -14.10 0.69
N ASP A 219 -9.31 -14.89 0.80
CA ASP A 219 -9.79 -15.35 2.10
C ASP A 219 -8.84 -16.49 2.55
N GLY A 220 -8.38 -16.42 3.79
CA GLY A 220 -7.52 -17.45 4.38
C GLY A 220 -8.28 -18.76 4.53
N GLU A 221 -8.18 -19.65 3.55
CA GLU A 221 -8.66 -21.02 3.66
C GLU A 221 -7.64 -21.83 4.49
N ALA A 222 -8.01 -22.10 5.74
CA ALA A 222 -7.23 -22.92 6.66
C ALA A 222 -7.31 -24.40 6.23
N ALA A 223 -6.15 -25.05 6.08
CA ALA A 223 -6.08 -26.51 6.04
C ALA A 223 -6.61 -27.09 7.37
N PRO A 224 -7.36 -28.20 7.35
CA PRO A 224 -7.88 -28.80 8.57
C PRO A 224 -6.72 -29.34 9.41
N GLY A 225 -6.38 -28.65 10.51
CA GLY A 225 -5.37 -29.09 11.47
C GLY A 225 -4.34 -28.05 11.92
N ALA A 226 -4.29 -26.86 11.32
CA ALA A 226 -3.38 -25.80 11.75
C ALA A 226 -4.00 -24.94 12.87
N ARG A 227 -3.33 -24.87 14.03
CA ARG A 227 -3.66 -23.90 15.09
C ARG A 227 -3.68 -22.49 14.49
N ARG A 228 -4.72 -21.70 14.83
CA ARG A 228 -4.86 -20.29 14.41
C ARG A 228 -3.66 -19.47 14.90
N GLY A 229 -2.69 -19.25 14.04
CA GLY A 229 -1.80 -18.10 14.11
C GLY A 229 -2.34 -17.06 13.13
N GLN A 230 -2.97 -16.00 13.63
CA GLN A 230 -3.23 -14.78 12.87
C GLN A 230 -1.86 -14.23 12.42
N VAL A 231 -1.54 -14.33 11.13
CA VAL A 231 -0.38 -13.63 10.57
C VAL A 231 -0.92 -12.31 10.02
N GLN A 232 -0.84 -11.28 10.85
CA GLN A 232 -0.98 -9.90 10.41
C GLN A 232 0.35 -9.52 9.74
N GLY A 233 0.31 -9.23 8.44
CA GLY A 233 1.51 -8.92 7.66
C GLY A 233 1.25 -7.76 6.73
N ASP A 234 2.20 -6.84 6.67
CA ASP A 234 2.19 -5.74 5.71
C ASP A 234 2.32 -6.30 4.30
N ARG A 235 1.54 -5.76 3.38
CA ARG A 235 1.55 -6.19 1.98
C ARG A 235 2.43 -5.24 1.17
N VAL A 236 3.08 -5.77 0.15
CA VAL A 236 3.96 -5.01 -0.75
C VAL A 236 3.45 -5.16 -2.18
N ARG A 237 3.42 -4.06 -2.92
CA ARG A 237 3.12 -3.99 -4.36
C ARG A 237 4.27 -3.31 -5.09
#